data_AF-A0A0D3DH21-F1
#
_entry.id   AF-A0A0D3DH21-F1
#
_cell.length_a   1.000
_cell.length_b   1.000
_cell.length_c   1.000
_cell.angle_alpha   90.00
_cell.angle_beta   90.00
_cell.angle_gamma   90.00
#
_symmetry.space_group_name_H-M   'P 1'
#
loop_
_entity.id
_entity.type
_entity.pdbx_description
1 polymer ?
#
loop_
_entity_poly.entity_id
_entity_poly.type
_entity_poly.pdbx_seq_one_letter_code
_entity_poly.pdbx_strand_id
1 'polypeptide(L)'
;MWNLRSCWWWCPEFGDKIDALLRSVVNWSQGGLKEIRVRHCTDHSISCPNLEVLWVKYCPQVTDESMLNIALMCPKLKELDISCSYEISCACVEMIGVYCKSIETFKRNWMDLAEVWRLQRTRFRFVPPNDLDDPSIVLIFGNIDAHVIGKHMHQLKHLELRFSTLSDKSLAKLCKGCPHRVSGLVWV
;
A
#
# COMPACT_ATOMS: atom_id res chain seq x y z
N MET A 1 28.35 29.82 0.08
CA MET A 1 27.91 29.02 1.24
C MET A 1 26.63 28.30 0.85
N TRP A 2 26.78 27.08 0.32
CA TRP A 2 25.66 26.19 0.07
C TRP A 2 25.25 25.58 1.41
N ASN A 3 24.08 25.94 1.90
CA ASN A 3 23.61 25.51 3.21
C ASN A 3 23.15 24.05 3.10
N LEU A 4 23.99 23.13 3.56
CA LEU A 4 23.73 21.69 3.69
C LEU A 4 22.68 21.45 4.80
N ARG A 5 21.41 21.82 4.55
CA ARG A 5 20.28 21.46 5.41
C ARG A 5 19.32 20.55 4.63
N SER A 6 19.64 19.26 4.72
CA SER A 6 18.70 18.12 4.76
C SER A 6 17.99 17.74 3.45
N CYS A 7 18.68 16.98 2.60
CA CYS A 7 18.13 16.27 1.43
C CYS A 7 17.23 15.06 1.77
N TRP A 8 16.39 15.17 2.78
CA TRP A 8 15.57 14.04 3.21
C TRP A 8 14.23 14.57 3.76
N TRP A 9 13.18 13.76 3.59
CA TRP A 9 11.92 13.76 4.36
C TRP A 9 10.77 14.65 3.85
N TRP A 10 9.68 13.98 3.50
CA TRP A 10 8.33 14.48 3.25
C TRP A 10 7.98 15.78 4.01
N CYS A 11 7.60 16.84 3.29
CA CYS A 11 6.99 18.05 3.86
C CYS A 11 5.59 18.24 3.26
N PRO A 12 4.61 18.81 4.00
CA PRO A 12 3.24 18.99 3.49
C PRO A 12 3.18 19.69 2.14
N GLU A 13 4.03 20.70 1.92
CA GLU A 13 4.09 21.46 0.66
C GLU A 13 4.57 20.61 -0.53
N PHE A 14 5.36 19.57 -0.26
CA PHE A 14 5.75 18.60 -1.28
C PHE A 14 4.58 17.68 -1.62
N GLY A 15 3.85 17.18 -0.62
CA GLY A 15 2.63 16.39 -0.81
C GLY A 15 1.58 17.15 -1.62
N ASP A 16 1.34 18.42 -1.29
CA ASP A 16 0.39 19.28 -2.01
C ASP A 16 0.75 19.44 -3.50
N LYS A 17 2.04 19.54 -3.82
CA LYS A 17 2.51 19.63 -5.21
C LYS A 17 2.28 18.32 -5.97
N ILE A 18 2.54 17.17 -5.31
CA ILE A 18 2.27 15.85 -5.89
C ILE A 18 0.76 15.70 -6.14
N ASP A 19 -0.06 16.08 -5.18
CA ASP A 19 -1.51 16.00 -5.29
C ASP A 19 -2.07 16.91 -6.38
N ALA A 20 -1.56 18.14 -6.51
CA ALA A 20 -1.94 19.06 -7.57
C ALA A 20 -1.57 18.52 -8.95
N LEU A 21 -0.38 17.89 -9.07
CA LEU A 21 0.06 17.24 -10.30
C LEU A 21 -0.85 16.06 -10.66
N LEU A 22 -1.12 15.17 -9.69
CA LEU A 22 -2.02 14.03 -9.89
C LEU A 22 -3.41 14.51 -10.34
N ARG A 23 -4.05 15.44 -9.61
CA ARG A 23 -5.37 15.97 -10.00
C ARG A 23 -5.38 16.52 -11.43
N SER A 24 -4.32 17.20 -11.85
CA SER A 24 -4.20 17.73 -13.21
C SER A 24 -4.18 16.60 -14.24
N VAL A 25 -3.34 15.58 -14.02
CA VAL A 25 -3.25 14.39 -14.90
C VAL A 25 -4.58 13.64 -14.97
N VAL A 26 -5.24 13.45 -13.82
CA VAL A 26 -6.55 12.79 -13.74
C VAL A 26 -7.59 13.54 -14.56
N ASN A 27 -7.67 14.87 -14.38
CA ASN A 27 -8.62 15.71 -15.12
C ASN A 27 -8.35 15.66 -16.63
N TRP A 28 -7.08 15.75 -17.05
CA TRP A 28 -6.71 15.68 -18.46
C TRP A 28 -6.99 14.32 -19.10
N SER A 29 -6.94 13.25 -18.32
CA SER A 29 -7.22 11.91 -18.83
C SER A 29 -8.68 11.71 -19.23
N GLN A 30 -9.60 12.55 -18.72
CA GLN A 30 -11.05 12.42 -18.92
C GLN A 30 -11.58 11.00 -18.62
N GLY A 31 -11.00 10.33 -17.61
CA GLY A 31 -11.36 8.96 -17.22
C GLY A 31 -10.68 7.85 -18.03
N GLY A 32 -9.79 8.20 -18.95
CA GLY A 32 -8.99 7.27 -19.76
C GLY A 32 -7.76 6.70 -19.04
N LEU A 33 -7.40 7.22 -17.86
CA LEU A 33 -6.21 6.79 -17.14
C LEU A 33 -6.37 5.34 -16.65
N LYS A 34 -5.39 4.49 -16.97
CA LYS A 34 -5.34 3.08 -16.56
C LYS A 34 -4.34 2.80 -15.46
N GLU A 35 -3.41 3.71 -15.26
CA GLU A 35 -2.24 3.46 -14.45
C GLU A 35 -1.82 4.72 -13.70
N ILE A 36 -1.69 4.58 -12.39
CA ILE A 36 -1.07 5.57 -11.52
C ILE A 36 0.04 4.88 -10.75
N ARG A 37 1.25 5.43 -10.80
CA ARG A 37 2.35 5.05 -9.93
C ARG A 37 2.92 6.28 -9.26
N VAL A 38 2.67 6.44 -7.97
CA VAL A 38 3.06 7.64 -7.24
C VAL A 38 3.55 7.31 -5.84
N ARG A 39 4.21 8.31 -5.25
CA ARG A 39 4.65 8.32 -3.85
C ARG A 39 4.28 9.64 -3.22
N HIS A 40 4.12 9.66 -1.90
CA HIS A 40 3.91 10.88 -1.12
C HIS A 40 2.62 11.66 -1.47
N CYS A 41 1.64 11.02 -2.12
CA CYS A 41 0.32 11.60 -2.33
C CYS A 41 -0.58 11.42 -1.11
N THR A 42 -1.72 12.09 -1.13
CA THR A 42 -2.78 11.98 -0.10
C THR A 42 -4.10 11.56 -0.73
N ASP A 43 -5.11 11.32 0.12
CA ASP A 43 -6.49 11.06 -0.31
C ASP A 43 -7.07 12.11 -1.28
N HIS A 44 -6.57 13.37 -1.21
CA HIS A 44 -7.09 14.47 -2.02
C HIS A 44 -6.79 14.37 -3.53
N SER A 45 -5.99 13.39 -3.96
CA SER A 45 -5.59 13.25 -5.36
C SER A 45 -5.86 11.87 -5.97
N ILE A 46 -6.24 10.89 -5.15
CA ILE A 46 -6.45 9.50 -5.58
C ILE A 46 -7.93 9.21 -5.82
N SER A 47 -8.51 9.87 -6.83
CA SER A 47 -9.86 9.57 -7.31
C SER A 47 -9.83 9.38 -8.82
N CYS A 48 -9.85 8.13 -9.27
CA CYS A 48 -9.74 7.77 -10.68
C CYS A 48 -10.61 6.56 -10.98
N PRO A 49 -11.54 6.65 -11.94
CA PRO A 49 -12.29 5.48 -12.36
C PRO A 49 -11.46 4.60 -13.31
N ASN A 50 -11.75 3.29 -13.33
CA ASN A 50 -11.23 2.35 -14.32
C ASN A 50 -9.72 2.10 -14.32
N LEU A 51 -9.03 2.32 -13.20
CA LEU A 51 -7.62 1.95 -13.07
C LEU A 51 -7.45 0.42 -13.17
N GLU A 52 -6.34 0.03 -13.78
CA GLU A 52 -5.83 -1.34 -13.82
C GLU A 52 -4.54 -1.48 -13.00
N VAL A 53 -3.79 -0.39 -12.80
CA VAL A 53 -2.56 -0.36 -11.99
C VAL A 53 -2.61 0.85 -11.03
N LEU A 54 -2.41 0.60 -9.74
CA LEU A 54 -2.29 1.64 -8.73
C LEU A 54 -1.13 1.37 -7.78
N TRP A 55 -0.14 2.26 -7.77
CA TRP A 55 0.87 2.31 -6.72
C TRP A 55 0.75 3.59 -5.92
N VAL A 56 0.58 3.45 -4.62
CA VAL A 56 0.55 4.52 -3.62
C VAL A 56 1.60 4.21 -2.55
N LYS A 57 2.86 4.11 -2.97
CA LYS A 57 3.96 3.69 -2.10
C LYS A 57 4.50 4.87 -1.30
N TYR A 58 4.77 4.73 0.00
CA TYR A 58 5.19 5.86 0.86
C TYR A 58 4.19 7.03 0.84
N CYS A 59 2.90 6.72 0.88
CA CYS A 59 1.80 7.68 0.95
C CYS A 59 1.13 7.57 2.33
N PRO A 60 1.72 8.14 3.40
CA PRO A 60 1.22 7.97 4.77
C PRO A 60 -0.09 8.72 5.04
N GLN A 61 -0.63 9.44 4.07
CA GLN A 61 -1.92 10.13 4.16
C GLN A 61 -2.95 9.57 3.17
N VAL A 62 -2.71 8.34 2.70
CA VAL A 62 -3.72 7.55 1.98
C VAL A 62 -4.37 6.59 2.96
N THR A 63 -5.70 6.65 3.08
CA THR A 63 -6.47 5.92 4.10
C THR A 63 -7.29 4.77 3.52
N ASP A 64 -7.86 3.94 4.40
CA ASP A 64 -8.84 2.91 3.99
C ASP A 64 -10.08 3.49 3.29
N GLU A 65 -10.49 4.73 3.62
CA GLU A 65 -11.68 5.37 3.05
C GLU A 65 -11.51 5.66 1.55
N SER A 66 -10.39 6.28 1.17
CA SER A 66 -10.09 6.53 -0.24
C SER A 66 -9.84 5.23 -1.01
N MET A 67 -9.21 4.24 -0.37
CA MET A 67 -9.01 2.93 -0.96
C MET A 67 -10.31 2.16 -1.19
N LEU A 68 -11.34 2.34 -0.34
CA LEU A 68 -12.69 1.84 -0.60
C LEU A 68 -13.27 2.47 -1.87
N ASN A 69 -13.15 3.79 -2.02
CA ASN A 69 -13.62 4.48 -3.24
C ASN A 69 -12.91 3.93 -4.49
N ILE A 70 -11.59 3.72 -4.42
CA ILE A 70 -10.84 3.05 -5.50
C ILE A 70 -11.38 1.65 -5.77
N ALA A 71 -11.61 0.84 -4.74
CA ALA A 71 -12.10 -0.54 -4.90
C ALA A 71 -13.46 -0.58 -5.62
N LEU A 72 -14.36 0.34 -5.28
CA LEU A 72 -15.69 0.46 -5.90
C LEU A 72 -15.64 0.99 -7.34
N MET A 73 -14.75 1.94 -7.63
CA MET A 73 -14.63 2.57 -8.95
C MET A 73 -13.71 1.81 -9.93
N CYS A 74 -12.84 0.93 -9.42
CA CYS A 74 -11.83 0.21 -10.19
C CYS A 74 -11.93 -1.32 -10.02
N PRO A 75 -13.06 -1.97 -10.38
CA PRO A 75 -13.21 -3.43 -10.26
C PRO A 75 -12.26 -4.22 -11.18
N LYS A 76 -11.65 -3.55 -12.17
CA LYS A 76 -10.66 -4.11 -13.10
C LYS A 76 -9.21 -3.96 -12.63
N LEU A 77 -8.97 -3.52 -11.39
CA LEU A 77 -7.62 -3.38 -10.86
C LEU A 77 -6.88 -4.73 -10.90
N LYS A 78 -5.70 -4.73 -11.50
CA LYS A 78 -4.82 -5.89 -11.70
C LYS A 78 -3.56 -5.81 -10.85
N GLU A 79 -3.06 -4.61 -10.59
CA GLU A 79 -1.84 -4.39 -9.84
C GLU A 79 -2.05 -3.34 -8.76
N LEU A 80 -1.71 -3.68 -7.52
CA LEU A 80 -1.78 -2.79 -6.38
C LEU A 80 -0.48 -2.87 -5.55
N ASP A 81 0.14 -1.71 -5.32
CA ASP A 81 1.25 -1.55 -4.37
C ASP A 81 0.92 -0.47 -3.34
N ILE A 82 0.70 -0.91 -2.10
CA ILE A 82 0.41 -0.07 -0.92
C ILE A 82 1.58 -0.05 0.07
N SER A 83 2.78 -0.41 -0.38
CA SER A 83 3.95 -0.54 0.49
C SER A 83 4.27 0.77 1.21
N CYS A 84 4.59 0.67 2.51
CA CYS A 84 4.97 1.79 3.37
C CYS A 84 3.93 2.93 3.44
N SER A 85 2.64 2.63 3.26
CA SER A 85 1.52 3.55 3.42
C SER A 85 0.70 3.12 4.65
N TYR A 86 1.04 3.72 5.80
CA TYR A 86 0.72 3.17 7.12
C TYR A 86 -0.72 3.41 7.59
N GLU A 87 -1.44 4.36 7.00
CA GLU A 87 -2.87 4.60 7.27
C GLU A 87 -3.79 3.62 6.52
N ILE A 88 -3.22 2.73 5.70
CA ILE A 88 -3.94 1.64 5.03
C ILE A 88 -3.85 0.40 5.91
N SER A 89 -4.99 -0.11 6.38
CA SER A 89 -5.07 -1.26 7.29
C SER A 89 -5.36 -2.58 6.55
N CYS A 90 -5.62 -3.67 7.28
CA CYS A 90 -6.13 -4.91 6.67
C CYS A 90 -7.55 -4.77 6.12
N ALA A 91 -8.33 -3.76 6.54
CA ALA A 91 -9.65 -3.49 6.00
C ALA A 91 -9.59 -3.15 4.50
N CYS A 92 -8.62 -2.33 4.07
CA CYS A 92 -8.37 -2.10 2.65
C CYS A 92 -8.14 -3.41 1.88
N VAL A 93 -7.35 -4.35 2.43
CA VAL A 93 -7.04 -5.62 1.76
C VAL A 93 -8.29 -6.47 1.60
N GLU A 94 -9.18 -6.50 2.61
CA GLU A 94 -10.48 -7.18 2.52
C GLU A 94 -11.35 -6.54 1.43
N MET A 95 -11.47 -5.21 1.42
CA MET A 95 -12.29 -4.50 0.44
C MET A 95 -11.76 -4.67 -0.99
N ILE A 96 -10.46 -4.54 -1.22
CA ILE A 96 -9.83 -4.80 -2.52
C ILE A 96 -10.04 -6.27 -2.92
N GLY A 97 -9.86 -7.21 -1.99
CA GLY A 97 -10.13 -8.62 -2.25
C GLY A 97 -11.58 -8.87 -2.66
N VAL A 98 -12.54 -8.19 -2.02
CA VAL A 98 -13.98 -8.33 -2.31
C VAL A 98 -14.35 -7.71 -3.66
N TYR A 99 -13.91 -6.50 -3.97
CA TYR A 99 -14.38 -5.74 -5.14
C TYR A 99 -13.50 -5.89 -6.39
N CYS A 100 -12.19 -6.11 -6.24
CA CYS A 100 -11.23 -6.18 -7.34
C CYS A 100 -10.79 -7.63 -7.61
N LYS A 101 -11.65 -8.42 -8.26
CA LYS A 101 -11.39 -9.85 -8.52
C LYS A 101 -10.31 -10.14 -9.58
N SER A 102 -9.80 -9.10 -10.25
CA SER A 102 -8.81 -9.21 -11.32
C SER A 102 -7.36 -9.00 -10.85
N ILE A 103 -7.13 -8.86 -9.54
CA ILE A 103 -5.80 -8.61 -8.98
C ILE A 103 -4.86 -9.79 -9.29
N GLU A 104 -3.78 -9.48 -10.00
CA GLU A 104 -2.70 -10.39 -10.37
C GLU A 104 -1.41 -10.09 -9.61
N THR A 105 -1.20 -8.83 -9.23
CA THR A 105 0.00 -8.36 -8.51
C THR A 105 -0.42 -7.58 -7.28
N PHE A 106 -0.01 -8.03 -6.09
CA PHE A 106 -0.26 -7.34 -4.83
C PHE A 106 1.03 -7.17 -4.03
N LYS A 107 1.30 -5.95 -3.60
CA LYS A 107 2.49 -5.61 -2.79
C LYS A 107 2.09 -4.82 -1.55
N ARG A 108 2.52 -5.32 -0.39
CA ARG A 108 2.36 -4.65 0.90
C ARG A 108 3.62 -4.88 1.74
N ASN A 109 4.65 -4.14 1.42
CA ASN A 109 5.90 -4.16 2.18
C ASN A 109 5.86 -3.17 3.34
N TRP A 110 6.46 -3.57 4.46
CA TRP A 110 6.72 -2.69 5.59
C TRP A 110 8.13 -2.09 5.48
N MET A 111 8.43 -1.08 6.30
CA MET A 111 9.81 -0.62 6.45
C MET A 111 10.50 -1.54 7.44
N ASP A 112 11.78 -1.85 7.20
CA ASP A 112 12.61 -2.56 8.16
C ASP A 112 12.53 -1.85 9.52
N LEU A 113 12.19 -2.59 10.58
CA LEU A 113 12.13 -2.07 11.94
C LEU A 113 13.45 -1.40 12.33
N ALA A 114 14.60 -1.91 11.87
CA ALA A 114 15.90 -1.29 12.10
C ALA A 114 15.98 0.14 11.53
N GLU A 115 15.41 0.37 10.35
CA GLU A 115 15.28 1.71 9.78
C GLU A 115 14.25 2.53 10.57
N VAL A 116 13.11 1.97 10.96
CA VAL A 116 12.11 2.68 11.80
C VAL A 116 12.75 3.22 13.08
N TRP A 117 13.55 2.43 13.80
CA TRP A 117 14.30 2.87 14.98
C TRP A 117 15.32 3.98 14.66
N ARG A 118 15.93 3.94 13.48
CA ARG A 118 16.82 4.99 12.98
C ARG A 118 16.05 6.29 12.69
N LEU A 119 14.84 6.17 12.15
CA LEU A 119 13.96 7.30 11.83
C LEU A 119 13.27 7.88 13.07
N GLN A 120 13.01 7.11 14.13
CA GLN A 120 12.48 7.63 15.40
C GLN A 120 13.45 8.60 16.11
N ARG A 121 14.76 8.51 15.83
CA ARG A 121 15.75 9.50 16.28
C ARG A 121 15.76 10.78 15.44
N THR A 122 14.97 10.82 14.37
CA THR A 122 14.74 12.01 13.56
C THR A 122 13.32 12.54 13.85
N ARG A 123 13.08 13.84 13.66
CA ARG A 123 11.80 14.51 13.99
C ARG A 123 10.57 14.04 13.20
N PHE A 124 10.67 12.97 12.43
CA PHE A 124 9.65 12.54 11.49
C PHE A 124 8.87 11.36 12.05
N ARG A 125 7.66 11.65 12.56
CA ARG A 125 6.63 10.63 12.80
C ARG A 125 6.06 10.20 11.45
N PHE A 126 6.61 9.12 10.88
CA PHE A 126 5.95 8.39 9.79
C PHE A 126 4.91 7.37 10.29
N VAL A 127 4.88 7.15 11.60
CA VAL A 127 3.99 6.17 12.24
C VAL A 127 3.13 6.90 13.27
N PRO A 128 1.80 6.69 13.27
CA PRO A 128 0.92 7.23 14.30
C PRO A 128 1.44 6.85 15.69
N PRO A 129 1.48 7.79 16.65
CA PRO A 129 1.99 7.52 17.98
C PRO A 129 1.25 6.42 18.73
N ASN A 130 0.00 6.12 18.35
CA ASN A 130 -0.86 5.22 19.13
C ASN A 130 -0.67 3.73 18.81
N ASP A 131 -0.07 3.38 17.66
CA ASP A 131 0.11 1.97 17.25
C ASP A 131 1.52 1.42 17.52
N LEU A 132 2.44 2.27 17.97
CA LEU A 132 3.82 1.87 18.33
C LEU A 132 3.96 1.43 19.80
N ASP A 133 2.99 1.75 20.65
CA ASP A 133 3.03 1.36 22.06
C ASP A 133 2.69 -0.13 22.27
N ASP A 134 2.09 -0.78 21.25
CA ASP A 134 1.91 -2.23 21.22
C ASP A 134 2.36 -2.86 19.87
N PRO A 135 3.63 -3.29 19.77
CA PRO A 135 4.15 -4.04 18.62
C PRO A 135 3.32 -5.28 18.26
N SER A 136 2.52 -5.80 19.20
CA SER A 136 1.65 -6.96 19.00
C SER A 136 0.54 -6.71 17.97
N ILE A 137 0.09 -5.46 17.79
CA ILE A 137 -0.93 -5.10 16.79
C ILE A 137 -0.33 -5.19 15.37
N VAL A 138 0.88 -4.64 15.20
CA VAL A 138 1.63 -4.73 13.94
C VAL A 138 1.98 -6.18 13.59
N LEU A 139 2.20 -7.02 14.61
CA LEU A 139 2.49 -8.45 14.47
C LEU A 139 1.34 -9.28 13.87
N ILE A 140 0.09 -8.81 13.88
CA ILE A 140 -1.05 -9.60 13.40
C ILE A 140 -1.42 -9.29 11.94
N PHE A 141 -1.08 -8.10 11.42
CA PHE A 141 -1.50 -7.68 10.07
C PHE A 141 -1.05 -8.64 8.97
N GLY A 142 0.19 -9.14 9.02
CA GLY A 142 0.69 -10.08 8.02
C GLY A 142 -0.13 -11.36 7.91
N ASN A 143 -0.61 -11.89 9.04
CA ASN A 143 -1.44 -13.09 9.07
C ASN A 143 -2.88 -12.81 8.61
N ILE A 144 -3.45 -11.64 8.95
CA ILE A 144 -4.78 -11.22 8.48
C ILE A 144 -4.75 -11.06 6.97
N ASP A 145 -3.80 -10.28 6.44
CA ASP A 145 -3.66 -10.06 5.00
C ASP A 145 -3.55 -11.38 4.25
N ALA A 146 -2.73 -12.32 4.76
CA ALA A 146 -2.60 -13.64 4.14
C ALA A 146 -3.90 -14.46 4.13
N HIS A 147 -4.71 -14.36 5.20
CA HIS A 147 -6.03 -15.00 5.21
C HIS A 147 -6.95 -14.41 4.14
N VAL A 148 -7.02 -13.09 4.07
CA VAL A 148 -7.85 -12.34 3.12
C VAL A 148 -7.44 -12.61 1.67
N ILE A 149 -6.14 -12.52 1.38
CA ILE A 149 -5.58 -12.75 0.05
C ILE A 149 -5.91 -14.17 -0.41
N GLY A 150 -5.65 -15.18 0.43
CA GLY A 150 -5.95 -16.58 0.09
C GLY A 150 -7.46 -16.85 -0.09
N LYS A 151 -8.32 -16.08 0.59
CA LYS A 151 -9.78 -16.21 0.49
C LYS A 151 -10.35 -15.57 -0.77
N HIS A 152 -9.78 -14.47 -1.25
CA HIS A 152 -10.45 -13.62 -2.24
C HIS A 152 -9.67 -13.39 -3.55
N MET A 153 -8.34 -13.46 -3.52
CA MET A 153 -7.47 -13.06 -4.64
C MET A 153 -6.94 -14.29 -5.40
N HIS A 154 -7.85 -15.05 -6.01
CA HIS A 154 -7.51 -16.33 -6.66
C HIS A 154 -6.71 -16.19 -7.97
N GLN A 155 -6.70 -15.00 -8.59
CA GLN A 155 -5.96 -14.70 -9.83
C GLN A 155 -4.53 -14.20 -9.57
N LEU A 156 -4.09 -14.20 -8.30
CA LEU A 156 -2.80 -13.65 -7.91
C LEU A 156 -1.65 -14.46 -8.50
N LYS A 157 -0.75 -13.77 -9.20
CA LYS A 157 0.48 -14.30 -9.83
C LYS A 157 1.74 -13.83 -9.11
N HIS A 158 1.70 -12.61 -8.56
CA HIS A 158 2.79 -12.00 -7.83
C HIS A 158 2.32 -11.44 -6.49
N LEU A 159 3.01 -11.84 -5.42
CA LEU A 159 2.77 -11.34 -4.06
C LEU A 159 4.11 -10.92 -3.46
N GLU A 160 4.16 -9.70 -2.92
CA GLU A 160 5.34 -9.20 -2.20
C GLU A 160 4.93 -8.68 -0.81
N LEU A 161 5.46 -9.32 0.24
CA LEU A 161 5.18 -9.01 1.65
C LEU A 161 6.48 -8.93 2.48
N ARG A 162 7.42 -8.05 2.08
CA ARG A 162 8.69 -7.87 2.79
C ARG A 162 8.48 -7.22 4.16
N PHE A 163 9.33 -7.60 5.11
CA PHE A 163 9.24 -7.16 6.50
C PHE A 163 7.85 -7.36 7.12
N SER A 164 7.06 -8.28 6.57
CA SER A 164 5.75 -8.66 7.10
C SER A 164 5.92 -9.63 8.26
N THR A 165 4.95 -9.61 9.17
CA THR A 165 4.89 -10.48 10.35
C THR A 165 4.18 -11.80 10.05
N LEU A 166 4.08 -12.15 8.75
CA LEU A 166 3.50 -13.38 8.25
C LEU A 166 4.23 -14.59 8.81
N SER A 167 3.49 -15.52 9.42
CA SER A 167 4.05 -16.79 9.88
C SER A 167 4.04 -17.87 8.78
N ASP A 168 4.92 -18.85 8.88
CA ASP A 168 4.96 -20.01 7.98
C ASP A 168 3.62 -20.76 7.90
N LYS A 169 2.90 -20.85 9.03
CA LYS A 169 1.58 -21.50 9.10
C LYS A 169 0.54 -20.74 8.27
N SER A 170 0.54 -19.41 8.35
CA SER A 170 -0.36 -18.56 7.57
C SER A 170 0.04 -18.53 6.10
N LEU A 171 1.34 -18.52 5.80
CA LEU A 171 1.84 -18.65 4.43
C LEU A 171 1.37 -19.97 3.80
N ALA A 172 1.48 -21.09 4.51
CA ALA A 172 1.01 -22.38 4.02
C ALA A 172 -0.52 -22.38 3.74
N LYS A 173 -1.31 -21.62 4.50
CA LYS A 173 -2.76 -21.44 4.23
C LYS A 173 -3.00 -20.57 3.01
N LEU A 174 -2.28 -19.45 2.87
CA LEU A 174 -2.33 -18.58 1.70
C LEU A 174 -2.03 -19.36 0.41
N CYS A 175 -0.96 -20.16 0.39
CA CYS A 175 -0.59 -20.99 -0.75
C CYS A 175 -1.66 -22.02 -1.15
N LYS A 176 -2.55 -22.43 -0.24
CA LYS A 176 -3.68 -23.31 -0.57
C LYS A 176 -4.83 -22.56 -1.23
N GLY A 177 -5.00 -21.26 -0.93
CA GLY A 177 -6.06 -20.42 -1.49
C GLY A 177 -5.75 -19.81 -2.86
N CYS A 178 -4.46 -19.72 -3.21
CA CYS A 178 -3.98 -19.24 -4.51
C CYS A 178 -3.46 -20.42 -5.36
N PRO A 179 -4.23 -20.93 -6.33
CA PRO A 179 -3.90 -22.15 -7.09
C PRO A 179 -2.75 -21.97 -8.08
N HIS A 180 -2.47 -20.74 -8.50
CA HIS A 180 -1.27 -20.42 -9.28
C HIS A 180 -0.07 -20.29 -8.34
N ARG A 181 1.08 -20.86 -8.70
CA ARG A 181 2.33 -20.68 -7.93
C ARG A 181 2.63 -19.19 -7.85
N VAL A 182 2.33 -18.58 -6.71
CA VAL A 182 2.63 -17.17 -6.45
C VAL A 182 4.15 -17.01 -6.47
N SER A 183 4.65 -16.31 -7.48
CA SER A 183 6.07 -16.00 -7.62
C SER A 183 6.38 -14.72 -6.85
N GLY A 184 7.48 -14.67 -6.11
CA GLY A 184 7.91 -13.45 -5.42
C GLY A 184 7.74 -13.41 -3.89
N LEU A 185 7.56 -14.56 -3.23
CA LEU A 185 7.76 -14.67 -1.78
C LEU A 185 9.24 -14.43 -1.44
N VAL A 186 9.66 -13.17 -1.46
CA VAL A 186 11.00 -12.74 -1.08
C VAL A 186 10.97 -12.51 0.43
N TRP A 187 11.42 -13.52 1.17
CA TRP A 187 11.79 -13.36 2.57
C TRP A 187 13.16 -12.66 2.63
N VAL A 188 13.14 -11.37 2.93
CA VAL A 188 14.26 -10.63 3.53
C VAL A 188 13.68 -9.69 4.57
#